data_AF-A0A6M8NHU6-F1
#
_entry.id   AF-A0A6M8NHU6-F1
#
_cell.length_a   1.000
_cell.length_b   1.000
_cell.length_c   1.000
_cell.angle_alpha   90.00
_cell.angle_beta   90.00
_cell.angle_gamma   90.00
#
_symmetry.space_group_name_H-M   'P 1'
#
loop_
_entity.id
_entity.type
_entity.pdbx_description
1 polymer ?
#
loop_
_entity_poly.entity_id
_entity_poly.type
_entity_poly.pdbx_seq_one_letter_code
_entity_poly.pdbx_strand_id
1 'polypeptide(L)'
;MVKQLVRKIFQIKNLKLRIFILVTLVLGSLAIFQYEIQTKIIKEMFQPQLSSNPEATEHFMDAMGVASYIERLHNFVNYDSFLMKPLLYKMNKDYEKGKSLLPETSAEDVFWYMLLYRKIYGIGAMTSNNDNSLRYDKDFKTEEDYTKYYEDILNKITRLGTLDFEYDAPLIRDNKLRMMNMLLTEYLDLVNRFTYDYLIEKKSNLILEKKYLDDINSVYNLYKHYLINNDDKRLIDNKYFEIRILSYLLNIDKYQTLKVDCQNLKYKELFKNIREIENFRINLKIEYDKPLLSYIFNQTSWLKNLVKSLSNCDSLKEEVSQVLKILNKE
;
A
#
# COMPACT_ATOMS: atom_id res chain seq x y z
N MET A 1 11.11 -43.47 -19.93
CA MET A 1 10.09 -42.58 -20.55
C MET A 1 10.70 -41.44 -21.36
N VAL A 2 11.53 -40.55 -20.78
CA VAL A 2 12.15 -39.39 -21.47
C VAL A 2 13.00 -39.76 -22.70
N LYS A 3 13.86 -40.79 -22.59
CA LYS A 3 14.69 -41.27 -23.72
C LYS A 3 13.89 -41.73 -24.94
N GLN A 4 12.69 -42.28 -24.75
CA GLN A 4 11.81 -42.72 -25.84
C GLN A 4 11.10 -41.53 -26.51
N LEU A 5 10.71 -40.52 -25.73
CA LEU A 5 10.11 -39.29 -26.24
C LEU A 5 11.10 -38.50 -27.12
N VAL A 6 12.35 -38.34 -26.65
CA VAL A 6 13.42 -37.67 -27.41
C VAL A 6 13.68 -38.39 -28.73
N ARG A 7 13.78 -39.73 -28.71
CA ARG A 7 13.95 -40.53 -29.94
C ARG A 7 12.81 -40.32 -30.95
N LYS A 8 11.55 -40.26 -30.49
CA LYS A 8 10.39 -39.98 -31.35
C LYS A 8 10.43 -38.55 -31.95
N ILE A 9 10.92 -37.56 -31.21
CA ILE A 9 11.07 -36.18 -31.71
C ILE A 9 12.13 -36.10 -32.81
N PHE A 10 13.24 -36.83 -32.67
CA PHE A 10 14.30 -36.88 -33.70
C PHE A 10 13.87 -37.61 -34.98
N GLN A 11 12.79 -38.41 -34.95
CA GLN A 11 12.19 -39.06 -36.12
C GLN A 11 11.30 -38.11 -36.95
N ILE A 12 10.96 -36.91 -36.44
CA ILE A 12 10.18 -35.91 -37.18
C ILE A 12 11.04 -35.34 -38.31
N LYS A 13 10.63 -35.59 -39.57
CA LYS A 13 11.33 -35.14 -40.78
C LYS A 13 11.31 -33.63 -40.97
N ASN A 14 10.27 -32.94 -40.49
CA ASN A 14 10.17 -31.49 -40.58
C ASN A 14 11.09 -30.83 -39.54
N LEU A 15 12.21 -30.28 -40.01
CA LEU A 15 13.22 -29.64 -39.17
C LEU A 15 12.66 -28.47 -38.35
N LYS A 16 11.79 -27.63 -38.92
CA LYS A 16 11.19 -26.48 -38.21
C LYS A 16 10.31 -26.95 -37.06
N LEU A 17 9.47 -27.96 -37.30
CA LEU A 17 8.61 -28.54 -36.27
C LEU A 17 9.42 -29.22 -35.17
N ARG A 18 10.49 -29.94 -35.54
CA ARG A 18 11.40 -30.59 -34.58
C ARG A 18 12.08 -29.58 -33.67
N ILE A 19 12.62 -28.50 -34.25
CA ILE A 19 13.25 -27.41 -33.48
C ILE A 19 12.21 -26.76 -32.57
N PHE A 20 11.01 -26.47 -33.08
CA PHE A 20 9.93 -25.89 -32.28
C PHE A 20 9.60 -26.75 -31.05
N ILE A 21 9.37 -28.06 -31.23
CA ILE A 21 9.05 -28.97 -30.11
C ILE A 21 10.20 -29.03 -29.10
N LEU A 22 11.45 -29.09 -29.56
CA LEU A 22 12.61 -29.11 -28.66
C LEU A 22 12.72 -27.82 -27.85
N VAL A 23 12.53 -26.66 -28.50
CA VAL A 23 12.52 -25.35 -27.84
C VAL A 23 11.39 -25.29 -26.80
N THR A 24 10.17 -25.71 -27.15
CA THR A 24 9.04 -25.75 -26.21
C THR A 24 9.33 -26.64 -25.01
N LEU A 25 9.94 -27.82 -25.20
CA LEU A 25 10.29 -28.72 -24.09
C LEU A 25 11.37 -28.15 -23.19
N VAL A 26 12.42 -27.53 -23.76
CA VAL A 26 13.48 -26.88 -22.99
C VAL A 26 12.91 -25.72 -22.18
N LEU A 27 12.13 -24.84 -22.81
CA LEU A 27 11.47 -23.72 -22.14
C LEU A 27 10.50 -24.20 -21.04
N GLY A 28 9.72 -25.26 -21.31
CA GLY A 28 8.83 -25.87 -20.32
C GLY A 28 9.60 -26.45 -19.13
N SER A 29 10.71 -27.15 -19.37
CA SER A 29 11.54 -27.70 -18.29
C SER A 29 12.22 -26.62 -17.44
N LEU A 30 12.68 -25.53 -18.07
CA LEU A 30 13.22 -24.38 -17.36
C LEU A 30 12.15 -23.69 -16.51
N ALA A 31 10.93 -23.55 -17.03
CA ALA A 31 9.82 -22.96 -16.29
C ALA A 31 9.42 -23.79 -15.05
N ILE A 32 9.44 -25.13 -15.16
CA ILE A 32 9.19 -26.05 -14.03
C ILE A 32 10.31 -25.95 -13.00
N PHE A 33 11.57 -25.98 -13.41
CA PHE A 33 12.70 -25.86 -12.50
C PHE A 33 12.71 -24.51 -11.75
N GLN A 34 12.40 -23.43 -12.46
CA GLN A 34 12.22 -22.10 -11.84
C GLN A 34 11.03 -22.09 -10.86
N TYR A 35 9.96 -22.84 -11.13
CA TYR A 35 8.83 -22.98 -10.20
C TYR A 35 9.26 -23.56 -8.86
N GLU A 36 9.99 -24.67 -8.92
CA GLU A 36 10.37 -25.46 -7.75
C GLU A 36 11.30 -24.65 -6.85
N ILE A 37 12.28 -23.95 -7.44
CA ILE A 37 13.17 -23.05 -6.70
C ILE A 37 12.36 -21.95 -6.01
N GLN A 38 11.42 -21.31 -6.72
CA GLN A 38 10.63 -20.22 -6.14
C GLN A 38 9.70 -20.69 -5.04
N THR A 39 9.03 -21.83 -5.25
CA THR A 39 8.16 -22.43 -4.24
C THR A 39 8.95 -22.75 -2.97
N LYS A 40 10.20 -23.23 -3.12
CA LYS A 40 11.09 -23.47 -1.98
C LYS A 40 11.47 -22.17 -1.26
N ILE A 41 11.85 -21.12 -2.00
CA ILE A 41 12.18 -19.81 -1.43
C ILE A 41 10.97 -19.21 -0.69
N ILE A 42 9.77 -19.30 -1.26
CA ILE A 42 8.52 -18.85 -0.62
C ILE A 42 8.27 -19.66 0.65
N LYS A 43 8.46 -20.99 0.63
CA LYS A 43 8.37 -21.87 1.80
C LYS A 43 9.34 -21.47 2.92
N GLU A 44 10.56 -21.12 2.58
CA GLU A 44 11.57 -20.69 3.56
C GLU A 44 11.29 -19.31 4.15
N MET A 45 10.73 -18.38 3.35
CA MET A 45 10.38 -17.02 3.79
C MET A 45 9.18 -17.01 4.72
N PHE A 46 8.15 -17.80 4.40
CA PHE A 46 6.92 -17.86 5.18
C PHE A 46 7.05 -18.85 6.32
N GLN A 47 7.62 -20.04 6.13
CA GLN A 47 7.68 -21.07 7.18
C GLN A 47 6.27 -21.47 7.65
N PRO A 48 5.42 -22.07 6.79
CA PRO A 48 4.01 -22.39 7.09
C PRO A 48 3.82 -23.19 8.38
N GLN A 49 4.82 -23.96 8.81
CA GLN A 49 4.83 -24.67 10.10
C GLN A 49 4.77 -23.76 11.33
N LEU A 50 5.07 -22.47 11.20
CA LEU A 50 4.96 -21.47 12.27
C LEU A 50 3.63 -20.73 12.25
N SER A 51 2.79 -20.93 11.23
CA SER A 51 1.46 -20.31 11.18
C SER A 51 0.49 -21.04 12.11
N SER A 52 -0.42 -20.29 12.74
CA SER A 52 -1.54 -20.87 13.48
C SER A 52 -2.53 -21.59 12.56
N ASN A 53 -2.49 -21.33 11.24
CA ASN A 53 -3.20 -22.11 10.23
C ASN A 53 -2.27 -22.44 9.03
N PRO A 54 -1.54 -23.57 9.09
CA PRO A 54 -0.65 -23.99 8.01
C PRO A 54 -1.36 -24.23 6.67
N GLU A 55 -2.59 -24.76 6.68
CA GLU A 55 -3.37 -25.00 5.45
C GLU A 55 -3.72 -23.68 4.76
N ALA A 56 -4.16 -22.67 5.52
CA ALA A 56 -4.41 -21.33 5.00
C ALA A 56 -3.15 -20.72 4.37
N THR A 57 -2.02 -20.89 5.06
CA THR A 57 -0.73 -20.36 4.62
C THR A 57 -0.21 -21.08 3.37
N GLU A 58 -0.39 -22.39 3.24
CA GLU A 58 -0.04 -23.14 2.03
C GLU A 58 -0.80 -22.62 0.81
N HIS A 59 -2.11 -22.37 0.93
CA HIS A 59 -2.90 -21.77 -0.14
C HIS A 59 -2.42 -20.37 -0.52
N PHE A 60 -2.07 -19.54 0.47
CA PHE A 60 -1.48 -18.23 0.20
C PHE A 60 -0.12 -18.34 -0.50
N MET A 61 0.70 -19.33 -0.14
CA MET A 61 2.00 -19.55 -0.78
C MET A 61 1.87 -20.04 -2.22
N ASP A 62 0.86 -20.85 -2.51
CA ASP A 62 0.48 -21.19 -3.89
C ASP A 62 0.12 -19.93 -4.69
N ALA A 63 -0.67 -19.02 -4.11
CA ALA A 63 -0.98 -17.74 -4.72
C ALA A 63 0.28 -16.89 -4.98
N MET A 64 1.21 -16.83 -4.03
CA MET A 64 2.51 -16.15 -4.18
C MET A 64 3.38 -16.77 -5.28
N GLY A 65 3.34 -18.10 -5.43
CA GLY A 65 4.00 -18.80 -6.53
C GLY A 65 3.48 -18.34 -7.89
N VAL A 66 2.16 -18.21 -8.03
CA VAL A 66 1.52 -17.69 -9.25
C VAL A 66 1.81 -16.20 -9.44
N ALA A 67 1.76 -15.39 -8.38
CA ALA A 67 2.10 -13.96 -8.43
C ALA A 67 3.53 -13.72 -8.95
N SER A 68 4.47 -14.58 -8.57
CA SER A 68 5.85 -14.52 -9.05
C SER A 68 5.94 -14.73 -10.57
N TYR A 69 5.12 -15.61 -11.14
CA TYR A 69 5.01 -15.76 -12.59
C TYR A 69 4.39 -14.56 -13.27
N ILE A 70 3.31 -14.04 -12.69
CA ILE A 70 2.63 -12.85 -13.19
C ILE A 70 3.64 -11.70 -13.28
N GLU A 71 4.43 -11.44 -12.22
CA GLU A 71 5.44 -10.37 -12.22
C GLU A 71 6.48 -10.53 -13.35
N ARG A 72 6.92 -11.76 -13.64
CA ARG A 72 7.85 -12.01 -14.75
C ARG A 72 7.23 -11.83 -16.12
N LEU A 73 6.01 -12.35 -16.29
CA LEU A 73 5.27 -12.25 -17.55
C LEU A 73 4.88 -10.80 -17.85
N HIS A 74 4.66 -10.00 -16.80
CA HIS A 74 4.26 -8.60 -16.87
C HIS A 74 5.34 -7.69 -17.50
N ASN A 75 6.57 -8.18 -17.60
CA ASN A 75 7.62 -7.51 -18.40
C ASN A 75 7.31 -7.50 -19.90
N PHE A 76 6.37 -8.32 -20.36
CA PHE A 76 6.09 -8.51 -21.78
C PHE A 76 4.64 -8.19 -22.16
N VAL A 77 3.69 -8.30 -21.22
CA VAL A 77 2.26 -8.09 -21.47
C VAL A 77 1.59 -7.42 -20.27
N ASN A 78 0.57 -6.60 -20.53
CA ASN A 78 -0.21 -5.96 -19.48
C ASN A 78 -1.03 -6.97 -18.66
N TYR A 79 -1.41 -6.57 -17.44
CA TYR A 79 -2.20 -7.38 -16.52
C TYR A 79 -3.61 -7.71 -17.04
N ASP A 80 -4.23 -6.86 -17.85
CA ASP A 80 -5.56 -7.12 -18.44
C ASP A 80 -5.54 -8.06 -19.67
N SER A 81 -4.35 -8.46 -20.11
CA SER A 81 -4.18 -9.32 -21.29
C SER A 81 -4.83 -10.70 -21.09
N PHE A 82 -5.25 -11.31 -22.20
CA PHE A 82 -5.86 -12.64 -22.17
C PHE A 82 -4.92 -13.72 -21.60
N LEU A 83 -3.60 -13.51 -21.69
CA LEU A 83 -2.59 -14.40 -21.13
C LEU A 83 -2.50 -14.30 -19.60
N MET A 84 -2.76 -13.12 -19.04
CA MET A 84 -2.72 -12.88 -17.60
C MET A 84 -3.99 -13.36 -16.89
N LYS A 85 -5.16 -13.29 -17.54
CA LYS A 85 -6.46 -13.64 -16.93
C LYS A 85 -6.48 -15.02 -16.23
N PRO A 86 -6.00 -16.12 -16.84
CA PRO A 86 -5.98 -17.42 -16.17
C PRO A 86 -5.06 -17.45 -14.95
N LEU A 87 -3.93 -16.76 -15.00
CA LEU A 87 -2.98 -16.68 -13.89
C LEU A 87 -3.56 -15.87 -12.73
N LEU A 88 -4.13 -14.70 -13.02
CA LEU A 88 -4.81 -13.85 -12.04
C LEU A 88 -5.98 -14.60 -11.38
N TYR A 89 -6.76 -15.34 -12.17
CA TYR A 89 -7.85 -16.18 -11.64
C TYR A 89 -7.33 -17.26 -10.69
N LYS A 90 -6.27 -17.98 -11.07
CA LYS A 90 -5.67 -19.03 -10.23
C LYS A 90 -5.09 -18.44 -8.94
N MET A 91 -4.32 -17.36 -9.04
CA MET A 91 -3.80 -16.62 -7.88
C MET A 91 -4.92 -16.20 -6.93
N ASN A 92 -5.99 -15.61 -7.46
CA ASN A 92 -7.14 -15.18 -6.66
C ASN A 92 -7.89 -16.33 -6.02
N LYS A 93 -8.06 -17.44 -6.74
CA LYS A 93 -8.71 -18.64 -6.22
C LYS A 93 -7.96 -19.20 -5.01
N ASP A 94 -6.63 -19.26 -5.08
CA ASP A 94 -5.82 -19.76 -3.98
C ASP A 94 -5.80 -18.77 -2.80
N TYR A 95 -5.72 -17.47 -3.06
CA TYR A 95 -5.85 -16.43 -2.03
C TYR A 95 -7.20 -16.52 -1.30
N GLU A 96 -8.33 -16.56 -2.00
CA GLU A 96 -9.65 -16.63 -1.37
C GLU A 96 -9.84 -17.93 -0.59
N LYS A 97 -9.27 -19.04 -1.08
CA LYS A 97 -9.28 -20.30 -0.35
C LYS A 97 -8.49 -20.20 0.96
N GLY A 98 -7.27 -19.66 0.93
CA GLY A 98 -6.47 -19.42 2.14
C GLY A 98 -7.19 -18.49 3.12
N LYS A 99 -7.72 -17.36 2.63
CA LYS A 99 -8.50 -16.41 3.41
C LYS A 99 -9.71 -17.05 4.09
N SER A 100 -10.44 -17.93 3.39
CA SER A 100 -11.63 -18.60 3.95
C SER A 100 -11.34 -19.53 5.13
N LEU A 101 -10.08 -19.91 5.32
CA LEU A 101 -9.62 -20.78 6.42
C LEU A 101 -9.14 -19.97 7.63
N LEU A 102 -8.91 -18.66 7.47
CA LEU A 102 -8.50 -17.80 8.58
C LEU A 102 -9.70 -17.44 9.47
N PRO A 103 -9.50 -17.28 10.79
CA PRO A 103 -10.54 -16.76 11.66
C PRO A 103 -10.84 -15.30 11.32
N GLU A 104 -12.07 -14.85 11.54
CA GLU A 104 -12.49 -13.45 11.27
C GLU A 104 -11.67 -12.43 12.08
N THR A 105 -11.12 -12.86 13.22
CA THR A 105 -10.26 -12.07 14.11
C THR A 105 -8.80 -11.99 13.65
N SER A 106 -8.44 -12.62 12.53
CA SER A 106 -7.09 -12.52 11.95
C SER A 106 -6.99 -11.32 11.01
N ALA A 107 -5.82 -10.68 10.93
CA ALA A 107 -5.48 -9.73 9.86
C ALA A 107 -4.48 -10.28 8.83
N GLU A 108 -4.25 -11.60 8.82
CA GLU A 108 -3.31 -12.25 7.90
C GLU A 108 -3.69 -12.03 6.43
N ASP A 109 -4.98 -12.16 6.11
CA ASP A 109 -5.50 -11.92 4.76
C ASP A 109 -5.23 -10.49 4.27
N VAL A 110 -5.26 -9.49 5.15
CA VAL A 110 -4.95 -8.10 4.79
C VAL A 110 -3.48 -7.95 4.39
N PHE A 111 -2.57 -8.58 5.14
CA PHE A 111 -1.15 -8.58 4.80
C PHE A 111 -0.89 -9.32 3.49
N TRP A 112 -1.49 -10.49 3.32
CA TRP A 112 -1.44 -11.29 2.08
C TRP A 112 -1.96 -10.51 0.87
N TYR A 113 -3.07 -9.80 1.05
CA TYR A 113 -3.67 -8.96 0.03
C TYR A 113 -2.68 -7.88 -0.44
N MET A 114 -2.04 -7.19 0.49
CA MET A 114 -1.06 -6.15 0.17
C MET A 114 0.21 -6.69 -0.50
N LEU A 115 0.59 -7.95 -0.23
CA LEU A 115 1.69 -8.61 -0.92
C LEU A 115 1.34 -8.97 -2.36
N LEU A 116 0.16 -9.54 -2.59
CA LEU A 116 -0.26 -10.06 -3.90
C LEU A 116 -0.73 -8.96 -4.85
N TYR A 117 -1.61 -8.08 -4.38
CA TYR A 117 -2.44 -7.28 -5.28
C TYR A 117 -1.95 -5.84 -5.46
N ARG A 118 -1.16 -5.28 -4.54
CA ARG A 118 -0.83 -3.85 -4.58
C ARG A 118 -0.17 -3.40 -5.89
N LYS A 119 0.74 -4.20 -6.45
CA LYS A 119 1.46 -3.86 -7.70
C LYS A 119 0.61 -4.04 -8.95
N ILE A 120 -0.45 -4.85 -8.85
CA ILE A 120 -1.38 -5.17 -9.93
C ILE A 120 -2.46 -4.09 -10.00
N TYR A 121 -2.99 -3.70 -8.84
CA TYR A 121 -4.10 -2.75 -8.73
C TYR A 121 -3.68 -1.31 -8.38
N GLY A 122 -2.39 -1.07 -8.15
CA GLY A 122 -1.86 0.28 -7.88
C GLY A 122 -2.18 0.82 -6.49
N ILE A 123 -2.32 -0.06 -5.49
CA ILE A 123 -2.74 0.32 -4.12
C ILE A 123 -1.55 0.89 -3.35
N GLY A 124 -1.59 2.19 -3.06
CA GLY A 124 -0.56 2.91 -2.31
C GLY A 124 0.82 2.88 -2.98
N ALA A 125 0.90 2.54 -4.26
CA ALA A 125 2.12 2.39 -5.02
C ALA A 125 1.87 2.51 -6.53
N MET A 126 2.88 2.96 -7.28
CA MET A 126 2.84 2.89 -8.74
C MET A 126 2.72 1.44 -9.20
N THR A 127 1.92 1.22 -10.24
CA THR A 127 1.82 -0.09 -10.88
C THR A 127 3.13 -0.46 -11.57
N SER A 128 3.40 -1.77 -11.66
CA SER A 128 4.60 -2.25 -12.34
C SER A 128 4.57 -1.86 -13.83
N ASN A 129 5.70 -1.42 -14.36
CA ASN A 129 5.84 -0.97 -15.76
C ASN A 129 4.86 0.16 -16.15
N ASN A 130 4.35 0.94 -15.18
CA ASN A 130 3.29 1.93 -15.36
C ASN A 130 2.01 1.37 -16.01
N ASP A 131 1.78 0.05 -15.92
CA ASP A 131 0.57 -0.56 -16.43
C ASP A 131 -0.61 -0.27 -15.49
N ASN A 132 -1.45 0.67 -15.90
CA ASN A 132 -2.66 1.03 -15.16
C ASN A 132 -3.89 0.23 -15.64
N SER A 133 -3.71 -0.85 -16.39
CA SER A 133 -4.80 -1.61 -17.01
C SER A 133 -5.83 -2.15 -16.01
N LEU A 134 -5.37 -2.58 -14.84
CA LEU A 134 -6.20 -3.09 -13.73
C LEU A 134 -6.21 -2.18 -12.51
N ARG A 135 -5.78 -0.92 -12.62
CA ARG A 135 -5.75 -0.01 -11.47
C ARG A 135 -7.15 0.09 -10.85
N TYR A 136 -7.24 0.02 -9.51
CA TYR A 136 -8.51 -0.18 -8.83
C TYR A 136 -9.52 0.96 -9.08
N ASP A 137 -9.05 2.19 -9.12
CA ASP A 137 -9.86 3.40 -9.32
C ASP A 137 -10.18 3.70 -10.79
N LYS A 138 -9.69 2.90 -11.75
CA LYS A 138 -9.82 3.15 -13.20
C LYS A 138 -11.27 3.21 -13.66
N ASP A 139 -12.13 2.38 -13.09
CA ASP A 139 -13.52 2.23 -13.51
C ASP A 139 -14.53 2.91 -12.56
N PHE A 140 -14.05 3.68 -11.57
CA PHE A 140 -14.93 4.41 -10.67
C PHE A 140 -15.68 5.50 -11.43
N LYS A 141 -17.02 5.40 -11.45
CA LYS A 141 -17.89 6.34 -12.16
C LYS A 141 -18.78 7.13 -11.22
N THR A 142 -18.98 6.62 -10.01
CA THR A 142 -19.97 7.14 -9.06
C THR A 142 -19.34 7.39 -7.70
N GLU A 143 -19.96 8.27 -6.91
CA GLU A 143 -19.59 8.50 -5.50
C GLU A 143 -19.70 7.22 -4.66
N GLU A 144 -20.62 6.32 -5.01
CA GLU A 144 -20.79 5.01 -4.39
C GLU A 144 -19.57 4.10 -4.61
N ASP A 145 -19.00 4.08 -5.82
CA ASP A 145 -17.79 3.30 -6.12
C ASP A 145 -16.61 3.73 -5.23
N TYR A 146 -16.39 5.05 -5.12
CA TYR A 146 -15.34 5.60 -4.27
C TYR A 146 -15.59 5.33 -2.79
N THR A 147 -16.84 5.46 -2.34
CA THR A 147 -17.22 5.23 -0.92
C THR A 147 -16.99 3.77 -0.52
N LYS A 148 -17.41 2.83 -1.37
CA LYS A 148 -17.19 1.40 -1.14
C LYS A 148 -15.71 1.05 -1.03
N TYR A 149 -14.88 1.65 -1.88
CA TYR A 149 -13.44 1.43 -1.81
C TYR A 149 -12.79 2.09 -0.60
N TYR A 150 -13.20 3.32 -0.28
CA TYR A 150 -12.79 4.00 0.94
C TYR A 150 -13.05 3.14 2.18
N GLU A 151 -14.24 2.55 2.29
CA GLU A 151 -14.61 1.67 3.40
C GLU A 151 -13.78 0.37 3.42
N ASP A 152 -13.49 -0.22 2.25
CA ASP A 152 -12.63 -1.41 2.17
C ASP A 152 -11.20 -1.10 2.66
N ILE A 153 -10.61 0.02 2.23
CA ILE A 153 -9.28 0.44 2.67
C ILE A 153 -9.27 0.78 4.17
N LEU A 154 -10.28 1.50 4.67
CA LEU A 154 -10.44 1.83 6.09
C LEU A 154 -10.55 0.56 6.95
N ASN A 155 -11.31 -0.43 6.49
CA ASN A 155 -11.43 -1.72 7.15
C ASN A 155 -10.09 -2.45 7.22
N LYS A 156 -9.31 -2.47 6.12
CA LYS A 156 -7.98 -3.08 6.10
C LYS A 156 -7.00 -2.40 7.06
N ILE A 157 -7.00 -1.07 7.12
CA ILE A 157 -6.19 -0.30 8.08
C ILE A 157 -6.59 -0.66 9.52
N THR A 158 -7.89 -0.64 9.82
CA THR A 158 -8.41 -0.94 11.16
C THR A 158 -8.02 -2.35 11.59
N ARG A 159 -8.25 -3.35 10.73
CA ARG A 159 -7.89 -4.75 11.01
C ARG A 159 -6.39 -4.92 11.24
N LEU A 160 -5.54 -4.36 10.38
CA LEU A 160 -4.08 -4.47 10.52
C LEU A 160 -3.54 -3.80 11.79
N GLY A 161 -4.21 -2.75 12.28
CA GLY A 161 -3.82 -2.02 13.47
C GLY A 161 -4.42 -2.51 14.79
N THR A 162 -5.47 -3.33 14.76
CA THR A 162 -6.17 -3.81 15.97
C THR A 162 -6.08 -5.32 16.17
N LEU A 163 -6.01 -6.11 15.10
CA LEU A 163 -6.03 -7.56 15.18
C LEU A 163 -4.61 -8.11 15.28
N ASP A 164 -4.50 -9.21 16.04
CA ASP A 164 -3.26 -9.94 16.20
C ASP A 164 -2.90 -10.70 14.93
N PHE A 165 -1.58 -10.89 14.79
CA PHE A 165 -0.99 -11.70 13.74
C PHE A 165 -0.18 -12.77 14.46
N GLU A 166 -0.79 -13.94 14.69
CA GLU A 166 -0.19 -15.03 15.49
C GLU A 166 1.03 -15.67 14.80
N TYR A 167 1.26 -15.31 13.54
CA TYR A 167 2.31 -15.84 12.70
C TYR A 167 3.56 -14.94 12.67
N ASP A 168 4.47 -15.15 13.63
CA ASP A 168 5.74 -14.41 13.78
C ASP A 168 6.83 -14.92 12.82
N ALA A 169 6.62 -14.73 11.52
CA ALA A 169 7.69 -14.89 10.52
C ALA A 169 8.44 -13.55 10.32
N PRO A 170 9.78 -13.56 10.14
CA PRO A 170 10.56 -12.33 9.92
C PRO A 170 10.00 -11.44 8.81
N LEU A 171 9.54 -12.04 7.70
CA LEU A 171 8.95 -11.30 6.60
C LEU A 171 7.74 -10.46 7.03
N ILE A 172 6.90 -10.97 7.92
CA ILE A 172 5.73 -10.25 8.42
C ILE A 172 6.15 -9.20 9.43
N ARG A 173 6.91 -9.60 10.45
CA ARG A 173 7.35 -8.70 11.54
C ARG A 173 8.04 -7.45 10.97
N ASP A 174 8.91 -7.64 9.99
CA ASP A 174 9.72 -6.54 9.44
C ASP A 174 8.93 -5.66 8.43
N ASN A 175 7.80 -6.15 7.91
CA ASN A 175 7.04 -5.45 6.86
C ASN A 175 5.63 -5.00 7.27
N LYS A 176 5.11 -5.35 8.46
CA LYS A 176 3.75 -4.97 8.88
C LYS A 176 3.52 -3.45 8.83
N LEU A 177 4.47 -2.67 9.36
CA LEU A 177 4.42 -1.19 9.28
C LEU A 177 4.48 -0.69 7.83
N ARG A 178 5.27 -1.35 6.97
CA ARG A 178 5.34 -0.99 5.55
C ARG A 178 3.97 -1.16 4.87
N MET A 179 3.27 -2.25 5.16
CA MET A 179 1.93 -2.50 4.62
C MET A 179 0.91 -1.50 5.16
N MET A 180 0.99 -1.17 6.45
CA MET A 180 0.18 -0.10 7.05
C MET A 180 0.41 1.24 6.34
N ASN A 181 1.67 1.64 6.15
CA ASN A 181 2.03 2.89 5.46
C ASN A 181 1.54 2.93 3.99
N MET A 182 1.56 1.79 3.29
CA MET A 182 1.00 1.70 1.93
C MET A 182 -0.52 1.86 1.93
N LEU A 183 -1.25 1.21 2.84
CA LEU A 183 -2.69 1.40 3.00
C LEU A 183 -3.05 2.83 3.39
N LEU A 184 -2.28 3.45 4.30
CA LEU A 184 -2.45 4.85 4.68
C LEU A 184 -2.22 5.79 3.49
N THR A 185 -1.29 5.48 2.60
CA THR A 185 -1.08 6.26 1.39
C THR A 185 -2.33 6.24 0.52
N GLU A 186 -2.87 5.05 0.25
CA GLU A 186 -4.10 4.89 -0.52
C GLU A 186 -5.29 5.62 0.12
N TYR A 187 -5.48 5.42 1.43
CA TYR A 187 -6.54 6.07 2.20
C TYR A 187 -6.48 7.60 2.12
N LEU A 188 -5.29 8.17 2.33
CA LEU A 188 -5.11 9.61 2.30
C LEU A 188 -5.28 10.20 0.90
N ASP A 189 -4.94 9.43 -0.14
CA ASP A 189 -5.16 9.84 -1.53
C ASP A 189 -6.66 9.84 -1.88
N LEU A 190 -7.45 8.91 -1.34
CA LEU A 190 -8.92 8.93 -1.43
C LEU A 190 -9.52 10.12 -0.68
N VAL A 191 -9.07 10.40 0.55
CA VAL A 191 -9.50 11.58 1.31
C VAL A 191 -9.16 12.88 0.57
N ASN A 192 -7.97 12.93 -0.05
CA ASN A 192 -7.56 14.03 -0.90
C ASN A 192 -8.48 14.20 -2.11
N ARG A 193 -8.90 13.08 -2.72
CA ARG A 193 -9.85 13.09 -3.83
C ARG A 193 -11.19 13.68 -3.41
N PHE A 194 -11.75 13.29 -2.27
CA PHE A 194 -12.98 13.89 -1.74
C PHE A 194 -12.84 15.39 -1.48
N THR A 195 -11.69 15.81 -0.94
CA THR A 195 -11.38 17.23 -0.73
C THR A 195 -11.32 17.99 -2.06
N TYR A 196 -10.69 17.42 -3.08
CA TYR A 196 -10.59 18.00 -4.42
C TYR A 196 -11.98 18.09 -5.10
N ASP A 197 -12.78 17.02 -5.02
CA ASP A 197 -14.10 16.97 -5.62
C ASP A 197 -15.08 17.98 -4.96
N TYR A 198 -14.89 18.27 -3.67
CA TYR A 198 -15.61 19.34 -2.97
C TYR A 198 -15.11 20.76 -3.29
N LEU A 199 -13.79 20.97 -3.26
CA LEU A 199 -13.23 22.32 -3.38
C LEU A 199 -13.11 22.81 -4.81
N ILE A 200 -12.76 21.92 -5.74
CA ILE A 200 -12.37 22.26 -7.11
C ILE A 200 -13.45 21.85 -8.10
N GLU A 201 -13.81 20.56 -8.14
CA GLU A 201 -14.75 20.05 -9.15
C GLU A 201 -16.21 20.36 -8.82
N LYS A 202 -16.53 20.62 -7.54
CA LYS A 202 -17.89 20.86 -7.05
C LYS A 202 -18.84 19.69 -7.36
N LYS A 203 -18.33 18.46 -7.30
CA LYS A 203 -19.05 17.23 -7.68
C LYS A 203 -19.48 16.36 -6.51
N SER A 204 -18.92 16.58 -5.32
CA SER A 204 -19.20 15.77 -4.14
C SER A 204 -19.17 16.63 -2.88
N ASN A 205 -20.03 16.28 -1.91
CA ASN A 205 -20.05 16.88 -0.57
C ASN A 205 -19.63 15.88 0.52
N LEU A 206 -19.13 14.69 0.16
CA LEU A 206 -18.77 13.64 1.13
C LEU A 206 -17.91 14.16 2.27
N ILE A 207 -16.90 14.98 1.96
CA ILE A 207 -15.97 15.52 2.96
C ILE A 207 -16.64 16.39 4.05
N LEU A 208 -17.88 16.86 3.80
CA LEU A 208 -18.67 17.60 4.78
C LEU A 208 -19.39 16.70 5.78
N GLU A 209 -19.50 15.40 5.50
CA GLU A 209 -20.13 14.45 6.41
C GLU A 209 -19.21 14.17 7.60
N LYS A 210 -19.77 14.26 8.81
CA LYS A 210 -19.04 14.06 10.07
C LYS A 210 -18.28 12.73 10.12
N LYS A 211 -18.83 11.68 9.49
CA LYS A 211 -18.23 10.34 9.42
C LYS A 211 -16.76 10.39 8.98
N TYR A 212 -16.43 11.14 7.93
CA TYR A 212 -15.04 11.17 7.41
C TYR A 212 -14.06 11.86 8.37
N LEU A 213 -14.53 12.81 9.19
CA LEU A 213 -13.73 13.43 10.25
C LEU A 213 -13.51 12.44 11.41
N ASP A 214 -14.55 11.71 11.79
CA ASP A 214 -14.48 10.68 12.84
C ASP A 214 -13.57 9.52 12.39
N ASP A 215 -13.66 9.08 11.13
CA ASP A 215 -12.86 8.00 10.55
C ASP A 215 -11.37 8.37 10.50
N ILE A 216 -11.00 9.55 9.98
CA ILE A 216 -9.58 9.96 9.94
C ILE A 216 -9.00 10.16 11.35
N ASN A 217 -9.82 10.60 12.31
CA ASN A 217 -9.43 10.69 13.71
C ASN A 217 -9.18 9.31 14.31
N SER A 218 -10.02 8.33 13.99
CA SER A 218 -9.84 6.93 14.40
C SER A 218 -8.53 6.36 13.83
N VAL A 219 -8.29 6.54 12.53
CA VAL A 219 -7.05 6.12 11.85
C VAL A 219 -5.81 6.74 12.48
N TYR A 220 -5.86 8.03 12.81
CA TYR A 220 -4.77 8.72 13.49
C TYR A 220 -4.44 8.10 14.86
N ASN A 221 -5.45 7.86 15.68
CA ASN A 221 -5.25 7.26 17.01
C ASN A 221 -4.72 5.82 16.91
N LEU A 222 -5.24 5.05 15.96
CA LEU A 222 -4.79 3.69 15.68
C LEU A 222 -3.33 3.67 15.22
N TYR A 223 -2.94 4.56 14.31
CA TYR A 223 -1.57 4.66 13.85
C TYR A 223 -0.61 5.04 14.98
N LYS A 224 -0.98 6.01 15.82
CA LYS A 224 -0.23 6.38 17.03
C LYS A 224 -0.03 5.21 17.98
N HIS A 225 -1.10 4.47 18.27
CA HIS A 225 -1.02 3.30 19.14
C HIS A 225 -0.08 2.24 18.55
N TYR A 226 -0.19 2.00 17.24
CA TYR A 226 0.68 1.09 16.52
C TYR A 226 2.16 1.50 16.64
N LEU A 227 2.48 2.79 16.45
CA LEU A 227 3.86 3.29 16.55
C LEU A 227 4.46 3.16 17.96
N ILE A 228 3.66 3.32 19.01
CA ILE A 228 4.12 3.16 20.41
C ILE A 228 4.51 1.70 20.69
N ASN A 229 3.77 0.76 20.12
CA ASN A 229 3.93 -0.67 20.40
C ASN A 229 4.95 -1.37 19.48
N ASN A 230 5.47 -0.68 18.46
CA ASN A 230 6.45 -1.24 17.52
C ASN A 230 7.74 -0.41 17.58
N ASP A 231 8.86 -1.02 17.99
CA ASP A 231 10.21 -0.41 18.06
C ASP A 231 10.83 -0.21 16.67
N ASP A 232 10.04 0.31 15.72
CA ASP A 232 10.45 0.46 14.33
C ASP A 232 11.27 1.75 14.13
N LYS A 233 12.50 1.56 13.65
CA LYS A 233 13.52 2.61 13.47
C LYS A 233 13.24 3.57 12.31
N ARG A 234 12.15 3.40 11.55
CA ARG A 234 11.74 4.28 10.43
C ARG A 234 11.08 5.57 10.90
N LEU A 235 11.76 6.29 11.79
CA LEU A 235 11.23 7.48 12.46
C LEU A 235 10.77 8.57 11.47
N ILE A 236 11.45 8.73 10.33
CA ILE A 236 11.09 9.71 9.30
C ILE A 236 9.76 9.34 8.63
N ASP A 237 9.58 8.08 8.21
CA ASP A 237 8.33 7.62 7.61
C ASP A 237 7.15 7.77 8.59
N ASN A 238 7.38 7.43 9.86
CA ASN A 238 6.37 7.53 10.90
C ASN A 238 5.90 8.97 11.08
N LYS A 239 6.85 9.89 11.21
CA LYS A 239 6.57 11.31 11.33
C LYS A 239 5.91 11.88 10.07
N TYR A 240 6.30 11.40 8.89
CA TYR A 240 5.66 11.76 7.62
C TYR A 240 4.16 11.45 7.62
N PHE A 241 3.79 10.22 7.99
CA PHE A 241 2.37 9.83 8.04
C PHE A 241 1.61 10.56 9.14
N GLU A 242 2.21 10.77 10.33
CA GLU A 242 1.59 11.58 11.39
C GLU A 242 1.25 13.00 10.87
N ILE A 243 2.18 13.66 10.18
CA ILE A 243 1.97 14.99 9.59
C ILE A 243 0.85 14.95 8.54
N ARG A 244 0.86 13.99 7.61
CA ARG A 244 -0.19 13.90 6.58
C ARG A 244 -1.56 13.70 7.21
N ILE A 245 -1.71 12.70 8.08
CA ILE A 245 -3.00 12.37 8.69
C ILE A 245 -3.54 13.58 9.48
N LEU A 246 -2.71 14.17 10.36
CA LEU A 246 -3.11 15.35 11.14
C LEU A 246 -3.56 16.50 10.25
N SER A 247 -2.87 16.71 9.13
CA SER A 247 -3.19 17.82 8.25
C SER A 247 -4.47 17.63 7.45
N TYR A 248 -4.75 16.40 6.99
CA TYR A 248 -6.05 16.10 6.39
C TYR A 248 -7.16 16.24 7.43
N LEU A 249 -6.96 15.69 8.64
CA LEU A 249 -7.93 15.80 9.74
C LEU A 249 -8.28 17.26 10.04
N LEU A 250 -7.27 18.11 10.23
CA LEU A 250 -7.45 19.53 10.54
C LEU A 250 -8.03 20.33 9.37
N ASN A 251 -7.76 19.92 8.13
CA ASN A 251 -8.41 20.54 6.97
C ASN A 251 -9.88 20.16 6.86
N ILE A 252 -10.23 18.88 7.07
CA ILE A 252 -11.63 18.41 7.07
C ILE A 252 -12.41 19.13 8.16
N ASP A 253 -11.89 19.17 9.39
CA ASP A 253 -12.49 19.89 10.52
C ASP A 253 -12.79 21.35 10.17
N LYS A 254 -11.80 22.04 9.58
CA LYS A 254 -11.96 23.42 9.08
C LYS A 254 -13.03 23.54 8.00
N TYR A 255 -13.12 22.59 7.07
CA TYR A 255 -14.13 22.62 6.01
C TYR A 255 -15.54 22.34 6.53
N GLN A 256 -15.69 21.45 7.51
CA GLN A 256 -16.96 21.12 8.14
C GLN A 256 -17.48 22.25 9.05
N THR A 257 -16.59 22.90 9.81
CA THR A 257 -16.95 23.96 10.75
C THR A 257 -16.93 25.37 10.13
N LEU A 258 -16.33 25.50 8.94
CA LEU A 258 -16.02 26.78 8.26
C LEU A 258 -15.17 27.75 9.10
N LYS A 259 -14.53 27.24 10.17
CA LYS A 259 -13.72 28.02 11.11
C LYS A 259 -12.48 27.24 11.49
N VAL A 260 -11.47 27.97 11.96
CA VAL A 260 -10.26 27.37 12.51
C VAL A 260 -10.36 27.39 14.03
N ASP A 261 -10.30 26.21 14.66
CA ASP A 261 -10.24 26.11 16.11
C ASP A 261 -8.79 26.33 16.60
N CYS A 262 -8.48 27.58 16.95
CA CYS A 262 -7.16 27.96 17.47
C CYS A 262 -6.79 27.28 18.81
N GLN A 263 -7.73 26.59 19.47
CA GLN A 263 -7.48 25.83 20.70
C GLN A 263 -7.28 24.33 20.46
N ASN A 264 -7.44 23.86 19.22
CA ASN A 264 -7.26 22.45 18.89
C ASN A 264 -5.80 22.03 19.10
N LEU A 265 -5.57 21.18 20.11
CA LEU A 265 -4.23 20.72 20.51
C LEU A 265 -3.49 19.97 19.39
N LYS A 266 -4.21 19.42 18.41
CA LYS A 266 -3.60 18.74 17.26
C LYS A 266 -2.79 19.67 16.37
N TYR A 267 -3.07 20.98 16.36
CA TYR A 267 -2.20 21.95 15.67
C TYR A 267 -0.81 22.02 16.31
N LYS A 268 -0.73 22.05 17.65
CA LYS A 268 0.55 22.03 18.37
C LYS A 268 1.33 20.76 18.07
N GLU A 269 0.62 19.64 17.99
CA GLU A 269 1.25 18.36 17.64
C GLU A 269 1.77 18.33 16.20
N LEU A 270 0.98 18.79 15.23
CA LEU A 270 1.41 18.93 13.85
C LEU A 270 2.69 19.75 13.75
N PHE A 271 2.75 20.90 14.43
CA PHE A 271 3.93 21.77 14.44
C PHE A 271 5.14 21.15 15.14
N LYS A 272 4.92 20.37 16.20
CA LYS A 272 5.98 19.58 16.84
C LYS A 272 6.57 18.59 15.85
N ASN A 273 5.75 17.80 15.17
CA ASN A 273 6.21 16.78 14.22
C ASN A 273 6.98 17.41 13.04
N ILE A 274 6.53 18.55 12.51
CA ILE A 274 7.24 19.27 11.43
C ILE A 274 8.64 19.73 11.89
N ARG A 275 8.74 20.30 13.10
CA ARG A 275 10.03 20.74 13.65
C ARG A 275 10.97 19.56 13.92
N GLU A 276 10.45 18.45 14.42
CA GLU A 276 11.23 17.23 14.63
C GLU A 276 11.84 16.73 13.31
N ILE A 277 11.03 16.61 12.24
CA ILE A 277 11.55 16.19 10.92
C ILE A 277 12.60 17.16 10.39
N GLU A 278 12.38 18.47 10.49
CA GLU A 278 13.37 19.46 10.03
C GLU A 278 14.68 19.35 10.81
N ASN A 279 14.62 19.13 12.14
CA ASN A 279 15.81 18.89 12.94
C ASN A 279 16.54 17.59 12.51
N PHE A 280 15.80 16.52 12.19
CA PHE A 280 16.39 15.31 11.62
C PHE A 280 17.09 15.59 10.29
N ARG A 281 16.45 16.34 9.40
CA ARG A 281 17.01 16.74 8.09
C ARG A 281 18.30 17.55 8.23
N ILE A 282 18.36 18.47 9.19
CA ILE A 282 19.55 19.32 9.41
C ILE A 282 20.72 18.51 9.98
N ASN A 283 20.44 17.58 10.89
CA ASN A 283 21.48 16.86 11.65
C ASN A 283 22.05 15.64 10.93
N LEU A 284 21.34 15.08 9.94
CA LEU A 284 21.79 13.91 9.20
C LEU A 284 22.15 14.29 7.76
N LYS A 285 23.37 13.96 7.31
CA LYS A 285 23.78 14.03 5.88
C LYS A 285 23.08 12.94 5.06
N ILE A 286 21.75 12.93 4.98
CA ILE A 286 21.01 11.81 4.41
C ILE A 286 21.06 11.86 2.88
N GLU A 287 21.72 10.85 2.32
CA GLU A 287 21.76 10.57 0.88
C GLU A 287 20.57 9.71 0.40
N TYR A 288 19.83 9.05 1.32
CA TYR A 288 18.85 8.00 0.99
C TYR A 288 17.35 8.39 1.07
N ASP A 289 16.92 9.37 1.89
CA ASP A 289 15.50 9.76 2.06
C ASP A 289 15.14 11.17 1.55
N LYS A 290 15.99 11.75 0.69
CA LYS A 290 15.74 13.06 0.07
C LYS A 290 14.35 13.18 -0.59
N PRO A 291 13.80 12.17 -1.30
CA PRO A 291 12.52 12.33 -1.99
C PRO A 291 11.33 12.53 -1.07
N LEU A 292 11.20 11.74 0.01
CA LEU A 292 10.10 11.84 0.98
C LEU A 292 10.17 13.14 1.79
N LEU A 293 11.36 13.48 2.29
CA LEU A 293 11.59 14.75 3.00
C LEU A 293 11.33 15.95 2.07
N SER A 294 11.85 15.91 0.84
CA SER A 294 11.57 16.93 -0.18
C SER A 294 10.07 17.03 -0.46
N TYR A 295 9.34 15.92 -0.53
CA TYR A 295 7.90 15.96 -0.76
C TYR A 295 7.15 16.72 0.35
N ILE A 296 7.46 16.46 1.63
CA ILE A 296 6.85 17.19 2.78
C ILE A 296 7.05 18.69 2.65
N PHE A 297 8.27 19.13 2.35
CA PHE A 297 8.61 20.55 2.40
C PHE A 297 8.34 21.29 1.07
N ASN A 298 8.48 20.60 -0.06
CA ASN A 298 8.50 21.21 -1.39
C ASN A 298 7.18 21.02 -2.17
N GLN A 299 6.35 20.01 -1.85
CA GLN A 299 5.14 19.69 -2.64
C GLN A 299 3.81 19.75 -1.87
N THR A 300 3.77 20.23 -0.63
CA THR A 300 2.55 20.26 0.20
C THR A 300 1.86 21.63 0.20
N SER A 301 1.32 22.05 -0.95
CA SER A 301 0.50 23.27 -1.03
C SER A 301 -0.66 23.28 -0.02
N TRP A 302 -1.26 22.11 0.23
CA TRP A 302 -2.30 21.90 1.24
C TRP A 302 -1.81 22.17 2.67
N LEU A 303 -0.58 21.79 3.03
CA LEU A 303 -0.02 22.05 4.36
C LEU A 303 0.26 23.53 4.54
N LYS A 304 0.88 24.16 3.54
CA LYS A 304 1.12 25.61 3.53
C LYS A 304 -0.18 26.40 3.69
N ASN A 305 -1.24 26.00 2.99
CA ASN A 305 -2.55 26.65 3.09
C ASN A 305 -3.19 26.48 4.47
N LEU A 306 -3.09 25.28 5.07
CA LEU A 306 -3.53 25.05 6.45
C LEU A 306 -2.77 25.95 7.43
N VAL A 307 -1.44 25.97 7.37
CA VAL A 307 -0.61 26.78 8.26
C VAL A 307 -0.91 28.28 8.09
N LYS A 308 -1.06 28.77 6.86
CA LYS A 308 -1.43 30.17 6.60
C LYS A 308 -2.78 30.53 7.20
N SER A 309 -3.76 29.62 7.18
CA SER A 309 -5.08 29.88 7.77
C SER A 309 -5.05 30.08 9.29
N LEU A 310 -3.97 29.64 9.96
CA LEU A 310 -3.73 29.83 11.39
C LEU A 310 -3.03 31.14 11.74
N SER A 311 -2.70 32.00 10.78
CA SER A 311 -1.92 33.23 11.03
C SER A 311 -2.61 34.22 11.97
N ASN A 312 -3.94 34.12 12.09
CA ASN A 312 -4.76 34.94 12.98
C ASN A 312 -5.00 34.30 14.35
N CYS A 313 -4.46 33.10 14.60
CA CYS A 313 -4.53 32.45 15.91
C CYS A 313 -3.41 32.97 16.81
N ASP A 314 -3.71 33.91 17.70
CA ASP A 314 -2.73 34.48 18.63
C ASP A 314 -2.03 33.40 19.49
N SER A 315 -2.76 32.35 19.86
CA SER A 315 -2.27 31.20 20.64
C SER A 315 -1.23 30.33 19.92
N LEU A 316 -1.08 30.48 18.60
CA LEU A 316 -0.22 29.67 17.74
C LEU A 316 0.73 30.52 16.90
N LYS A 317 0.77 31.84 17.12
CA LYS A 317 1.43 32.81 16.25
C LYS A 317 2.93 32.54 16.09
N GLU A 318 3.59 32.17 17.19
CA GLU A 318 5.02 31.85 17.18
C GLU A 318 5.29 30.57 16.38
N GLU A 319 4.53 29.50 16.66
CA GLU A 319 4.69 28.20 16.00
C GLU A 319 4.37 28.29 14.50
N VAL A 320 3.33 29.04 14.12
CA VAL A 320 2.99 29.31 12.71
C VAL A 320 4.16 30.00 12.01
N SER A 321 4.75 31.04 12.63
CA SER A 321 5.91 31.74 12.06
C SER A 321 7.10 30.80 11.85
N GLN A 322 7.42 29.96 12.84
CA GLN A 322 8.51 28.99 12.76
C GLN A 322 8.27 27.97 11.64
N VAL A 323 7.07 27.37 11.59
CA VAL A 323 6.72 26.36 10.59
C VAL A 323 6.67 26.95 9.18
N LEU A 324 6.14 28.16 8.99
CA LEU A 324 6.16 28.82 7.67
C LEU A 324 7.58 29.07 7.17
N LYS A 325 8.52 29.42 8.05
CA LYS A 325 9.94 29.54 7.68
C LYS A 325 10.49 28.21 7.17
N ILE A 326 10.18 27.09 7.83
CA ILE A 326 10.60 25.75 7.41
C ILE A 326 10.01 25.41 6.04
N LEU A 327 8.70 25.60 5.85
CA LEU A 327 7.99 25.26 4.62
C LEU A 327 8.38 26.15 3.42
N ASN A 328 8.94 27.34 3.66
CA ASN A 328 9.37 28.27 2.60
C ASN A 328 10.86 28.20 2.28
N LYS A 329 11.64 27.33 2.93
CA LYS A 329 13.04 27.06 2.53
C LYS A 329 13.04 26.30 1.20
N GLU A 330 13.32 27.00 0.10
CA GLU A 330 13.62 26.39 -1.21
C GLU A 330 14.98 25.68 -1.19
#